data_AF-A0A5C7QBK5-F1
#
_entry.id   AF-A0A5C7QBK5-F1
#
_cell.length_a   1.000
_cell.length_b   1.000
_cell.length_c   1.000
_cell.angle_alpha   90.00
_cell.angle_beta   90.00
_cell.angle_gamma   90.00
#
_symmetry.space_group_name_H-M   'P 1'
#
loop_
_entity.id
_entity.type
_entity.pdbx_description
1 polymer ?
#
loop_
_entity_poly.entity_id
_entity_poly.type
_entity_poly.pdbx_seq_one_letter_code
_entity_poly.pdbx_strand_id
1 'polypeptide(L)'
;MLAKPASSRKAPAKAADGAENFALRSLQDALEQNPRFAASNDQLLKFYEQMLLIRRFEEKAGQLYGLGLIGGFCHLYIGQEAVAVGLQSAL
;
A
#
# COMPACT_ATOMS: atom_id res chain seq x y z
N MET A 1 -4.13 5.49 27.60
CA MET A 1 -5.08 5.15 26.52
C MET A 1 -4.56 3.89 25.83
N LEU A 2 -5.06 2.72 26.24
CA LEU A 2 -4.66 1.43 25.68
C LEU A 2 -5.47 1.18 24.40
N ALA A 3 -4.79 1.05 23.26
CA ALA A 3 -5.43 0.65 22.00
C ALA A 3 -5.92 -0.80 22.10
N LYS A 4 -7.21 -1.01 21.81
CA LYS A 4 -7.85 -2.33 21.74
C LYS A 4 -7.34 -3.09 20.50
N PRO A 5 -7.04 -4.40 20.58
CA PRO A 5 -6.72 -5.18 19.39
C PRO A 5 -7.98 -5.36 18.54
N ALA A 6 -7.85 -5.15 17.23
CA ALA A 6 -8.93 -5.22 16.26
C ALA A 6 -9.45 -6.67 16.08
N SER A 7 -10.77 -6.81 16.05
CA SER A 7 -11.50 -8.06 15.84
C SER A 7 -11.21 -8.68 14.47
N SER A 8 -10.87 -9.97 14.44
CA SER A 8 -10.60 -10.74 13.21
C SER A 8 -11.87 -10.90 12.38
N ARG A 9 -11.90 -10.32 11.17
CA ARG A 9 -12.96 -10.57 10.18
C ARG A 9 -12.66 -11.87 9.44
N LYS A 10 -13.49 -12.90 9.65
CA LYS A 10 -13.36 -14.21 9.00
C LYS A 10 -14.00 -14.16 7.60
N ALA A 11 -13.21 -14.38 6.54
CA ALA A 11 -13.71 -14.57 5.17
C ALA A 11 -13.94 -16.08 4.89
N PRO A 12 -14.87 -16.47 4.00
CA PRO A 12 -15.26 -17.86 3.82
C PRO A 12 -14.24 -18.61 2.94
N ALA A 13 -13.91 -19.84 3.33
CA ALA A 13 -12.93 -20.69 2.65
C ALA A 13 -13.55 -21.40 1.43
N LYS A 14 -12.87 -21.31 0.28
CA LYS A 14 -13.06 -22.22 -0.87
C LYS A 14 -11.92 -23.23 -0.84
N ALA A 15 -12.26 -24.52 -0.89
CA ALA A 15 -11.33 -25.63 -0.70
C ALA A 15 -10.32 -25.74 -1.86
N ALA A 16 -9.06 -25.43 -1.59
CA ALA A 16 -7.90 -25.82 -2.41
C ALA A 16 -7.18 -27.01 -1.75
N ASP A 17 -6.43 -27.77 -2.53
CA ASP A 17 -5.78 -29.04 -2.21
C ASP A 17 -4.85 -28.98 -0.96
N GLY A 18 -4.69 -30.11 -0.27
CA GLY A 18 -4.12 -30.19 1.08
C GLY A 18 -2.69 -29.68 1.24
N ALA A 19 -1.88 -29.75 0.18
CA ALA A 19 -0.50 -29.25 0.17
C ALA A 19 -0.42 -27.72 0.03
N GLU A 20 -1.23 -27.11 -0.85
CA GLU A 20 -1.30 -25.65 -1.00
C GLU A 20 -1.89 -25.00 0.24
N ASN A 21 -2.87 -25.64 0.88
CA ASN A 21 -3.44 -25.21 2.15
C ASN A 21 -2.39 -25.12 3.27
N PHE A 22 -1.39 -26.00 3.30
CA PHE A 22 -0.32 -25.95 4.31
C PHE A 22 0.67 -24.82 4.01
N ALA A 23 1.08 -24.67 2.75
CA ALA A 23 2.01 -23.61 2.34
C ALA A 23 1.44 -22.20 2.58
N LEU A 24 0.17 -21.98 2.22
CA LEU A 24 -0.49 -20.68 2.42
C LEU A 24 -0.68 -20.35 3.91
N ARG A 25 -0.98 -21.33 4.77
CA ARG A 25 -1.07 -21.14 6.23
C ARG A 25 0.28 -20.76 6.83
N SER A 26 1.35 -21.44 6.42
CA SER A 26 2.71 -21.14 6.88
C SER A 26 3.16 -19.71 6.53
N LEU A 27 2.85 -19.24 5.32
CA LEU A 27 3.15 -17.86 4.91
C LEU A 27 2.33 -16.83 5.70
N GLN A 28 1.06 -17.13 5.98
CA GLN A 28 0.21 -16.29 6.81
C GLN A 28 0.73 -16.21 8.25
N ASP A 29 1.10 -17.33 8.84
CA ASP A 29 1.67 -17.40 10.19
C ASP A 29 2.99 -16.61 10.28
N ALA A 30 3.83 -16.67 9.24
CA ALA A 30 5.07 -15.89 9.16
C ALA A 30 4.82 -14.38 9.09
N LEU A 31 3.82 -13.95 8.32
CA LEU A 31 3.40 -12.55 8.25
C LEU A 31 2.82 -12.07 9.59
N GLU A 32 2.02 -12.89 10.26
CA GLU A 32 1.45 -12.56 11.57
C GLU A 32 2.52 -12.40 12.66
N GLN A 33 3.59 -13.18 12.59
CA GLN A 33 4.75 -13.04 13.48
C GLN A 33 5.56 -11.79 13.20
N ASN A 34 5.72 -11.39 11.93
CA ASN A 34 6.42 -10.16 11.56
C ASN A 34 5.65 -9.37 10.50
N PRO A 35 4.69 -8.54 10.91
CA PRO A 35 3.85 -7.79 9.97
C PRO A 35 4.56 -6.58 9.35
N ARG A 36 5.80 -6.29 9.78
CA ARG A 36 6.54 -5.10 9.34
C ARG A 36 7.58 -5.47 8.31
N PHE A 37 7.59 -4.71 7.23
CA PHE A 37 8.67 -4.75 6.27
C PHE A 37 9.94 -4.16 6.90
N ALA A 38 11.03 -4.94 6.90
CA ALA A 38 12.31 -4.55 7.47
C ALA A 38 13.12 -3.67 6.49
N ALA A 39 12.61 -2.45 6.24
CA ALA A 39 13.29 -1.48 5.39
C ALA A 39 14.55 -0.92 6.06
N SER A 40 15.62 -0.74 5.28
CA SER A 40 16.77 0.08 5.68
C SER A 40 16.41 1.56 5.73
N ASN A 41 17.22 2.38 6.41
CA ASN A 41 17.04 3.83 6.43
C ASN A 41 17.04 4.44 5.02
N ASP A 42 17.92 3.96 4.15
CA ASP A 42 18.01 4.43 2.77
C ASP A 42 16.74 4.09 1.97
N GLN A 43 16.17 2.90 2.19
CA GLN A 43 14.90 2.51 1.58
C GLN A 43 13.75 3.40 2.08
N LEU A 44 13.71 3.69 3.38
CA LEU A 44 12.69 4.58 3.96
C LEU A 44 12.77 5.99 3.38
N LEU A 45 13.99 6.55 3.24
CA LEU A 45 14.20 7.84 2.61
C LEU A 45 13.75 7.83 1.15
N LYS A 46 14.11 6.78 0.41
CA LYS A 46 13.70 6.63 -0.99
C LYS A 46 12.18 6.54 -1.13
N PHE A 47 11.50 5.77 -0.28
CA PHE A 47 10.03 5.69 -0.29
C PHE A 47 9.39 7.04 0.01
N TYR A 48 9.94 7.77 0.99
CA TYR A 48 9.46 9.11 1.32
C TYR A 48 9.61 10.08 0.15
N GLU A 49 10.78 10.10 -0.49
CA GLU A 49 11.03 10.93 -1.68
C GLU A 49 10.05 10.60 -2.82
N GLN A 50 9.82 9.31 -3.09
CA GLN A 50 8.87 8.88 -4.12
C GLN A 50 7.43 9.29 -3.78
N MET A 51 6.98 9.10 -2.54
CA MET A 51 5.64 9.51 -2.13
C MET A 51 5.45 11.04 -2.20
N LEU A 52 6.47 11.81 -1.80
CA LEU A 52 6.44 13.27 -1.92
C LEU A 52 6.39 13.71 -3.38
N LEU A 53 7.16 13.06 -4.26
CA LEU A 53 7.16 13.36 -5.68
C LEU A 53 5.75 13.18 -6.27
N ILE A 54 5.10 12.04 -5.97
CA ILE A 54 3.73 11.78 -6.41
C ILE A 54 2.79 12.86 -5.88
N ARG A 55 2.84 13.15 -4.57
CA ARG A 55 2.00 14.19 -3.96
C ARG A 55 2.16 15.55 -4.66
N ARG A 56 3.40 16.01 -4.89
CA ARG A 56 3.67 17.31 -5.51
C ARG A 56 3.23 17.37 -6.97
N PHE A 57 3.47 16.28 -7.71
CA PHE A 57 3.01 16.15 -9.07
C PHE A 57 1.48 16.29 -9.13
N GLU A 58 0.77 15.60 -8.26
CA GLU A 58 -0.69 15.61 -8.25
C GLU A 58 -1.31 16.90 -7.75
N GLU A 59 -0.73 17.53 -6.72
CA GLU A 59 -1.13 18.88 -6.31
C GLU A 59 -1.00 19.84 -7.49
N LYS A 60 0.08 19.74 -8.27
CA LYS A 60 0.26 20.58 -9.45
C LYS A 60 -0.72 20.23 -10.57
N ALA A 61 -0.97 18.95 -10.81
CA ALA A 61 -1.97 18.50 -11.77
C ALA A 61 -3.37 19.01 -11.40
N GLY A 62 -3.76 18.92 -10.12
CA GLY A 62 -5.02 19.46 -9.61
C GLY A 62 -5.12 20.98 -9.77
N GLN A 63 -4.03 21.72 -9.53
CA GLN A 63 -3.98 23.16 -9.80
C GLN A 63 -4.19 23.49 -11.28
N LEU A 64 -3.46 22.82 -12.17
CA LEU A 64 -3.55 23.06 -13.62
C LEU A 64 -4.92 22.64 -14.17
N TYR A 65 -5.53 21.59 -13.62
CA TYR A 65 -6.89 21.19 -13.91
C TYR A 65 -7.91 22.26 -13.49
N GLY A 66 -7.78 22.80 -12.28
CA GLY A 66 -8.63 23.90 -11.79
C GLY A 66 -8.50 25.19 -12.61
N LEU A 67 -7.34 25.41 -13.25
CA LEU A 67 -7.10 26.51 -14.20
C LEU A 67 -7.59 26.21 -15.63
N GLY A 68 -8.13 25.01 -15.90
CA GLY A 68 -8.59 24.60 -17.23
C GLY A 68 -7.47 24.29 -18.23
N LEU A 69 -6.22 24.16 -17.76
CA LEU A 69 -5.06 23.84 -18.61
C LEU A 69 -4.91 22.33 -18.88
N ILE A 70 -5.67 21.50 -18.18
CA ILE A 70 -5.80 20.05 -18.42
C ILE A 70 -7.25 19.76 -18.80
N GLY A 71 -7.47 19.25 -20.02
CA GLY A 71 -8.80 18.88 -20.52
C GLY A 71 -9.25 17.48 -20.11
N GLY A 72 -10.55 17.24 -20.12
CA GLY A 72 -11.15 15.93 -19.81
C GLY A 72 -11.28 15.66 -18.31
N PHE A 73 -11.04 14.41 -17.90
CA PHE A 73 -11.09 14.00 -16.49
C PHE A 73 -9.70 13.98 -15.87
N CYS A 74 -9.56 14.51 -14.66
CA CYS A 74 -8.34 14.45 -13.87
C CYS A 74 -8.61 13.69 -12.57
N HIS A 75 -8.12 12.45 -12.50
CA HIS A 75 -8.21 11.62 -11.29
C HIS A 75 -6.92 11.78 -10.50
N LEU A 76 -7.05 12.19 -9.25
CA LEU A 76 -5.94 12.35 -8.33
C LEU A 76 -5.89 11.14 -7.39
N TYR A 77 -4.70 10.59 -7.21
CA TYR A 77 -4.28 9.56 -6.26
C TYR A 77 -3.76 10.13 -4.92
N ILE A 78 -3.96 11.42 -4.64
CA ILE A 78 -3.60 12.07 -3.38
C ILE A 78 -4.11 11.25 -2.19
N GLY A 79 -3.19 10.88 -1.30
CA GLY A 79 -3.46 10.10 -0.09
C GLY A 79 -3.30 8.59 -0.27
N GLN A 80 -3.01 8.11 -1.48
CA GLN A 80 -2.80 6.69 -1.79
C GLN A 80 -1.35 6.38 -2.20
N GLU A 81 -0.42 7.33 -2.04
CA GLU A 81 0.95 7.22 -2.55
C GLU A 81 1.71 6.01 -2.00
N ALA A 82 1.46 5.67 -0.73
CA ALA A 82 2.06 4.51 -0.09
C ALA A 82 1.66 3.18 -0.76
N VAL A 83 0.49 3.11 -1.38
CA VAL A 83 0.03 1.90 -2.10
C VAL A 83 0.88 1.69 -3.34
N ALA A 84 1.05 2.73 -4.17
CA ALA A 84 1.85 2.65 -5.39
C ALA A 84 3.33 2.39 -5.09
N VAL A 85 3.91 3.13 -4.15
CA VAL A 85 5.32 2.97 -3.76
C VAL A 85 5.55 1.61 -3.10
N GLY A 86 4.66 1.19 -2.21
CA GLY A 86 4.75 -0.10 -1.53
C GLY A 86 4.68 -1.27 -2.50
N LEU A 87 3.72 -1.26 -3.43
CA LEU A 87 3.60 -2.31 -4.45
C LEU A 87 4.86 -2.36 -5.34
N GLN A 88 5.32 -1.20 -5.81
CA GLN A 88 6.51 -1.12 -6.67
C GLN A 88 7.78 -1.56 -5.93
N SER A 89 7.84 -1.43 -4.61
CA SER A 89 8.99 -1.88 -3.82
C SER A 89 9.09 -3.40 -3.69
N ALA A 90 8.03 -4.13 -4.03
CA ALA A 90 7.92 -5.58 -3.90
C ALA A 90 8.01 -6.35 -5.24
N LEU A 91 8.09 -5.63 -6.36
CA LEU A 91 8.28 -6.17 -7.72
C LEU A 91 9.76 -6.11 -8.11
#